data_AF-A0A3G9K7U0-F1
#
_entry.id   AF-A0A3G9K7U0-F1
#
_cell.length_a   1.000
_cell.length_b   1.000
_cell.length_c   1.000
_cell.angle_alpha   90.00
_cell.angle_beta   90.00
_cell.angle_gamma   90.00
#
_symmetry.space_group_name_H-M   'P 1'
#
loop_
_entity.id
_entity.type
_entity.pdbx_description
1 polymer ?
#
loop_
_entity_poly.entity_id
_entity_poly.type
_entity_poly.pdbx_seq_one_letter_code
_entity_poly.pdbx_strand_id
1 'polypeptide(L)'
;MPAAQGPVGEEREGNKVATLRDIPVGSSCTVKSLTGTGAVKRRIMDMGLTKGAKVTVVKVAPLGDPLELNVRGYELSIRKDEAEKVEVEPA
;
A
#
# COMPACT_ATOMS: atom_id res chain seq x y z
N MET A 1 28.40 14.21 -19.43
CA MET A 1 26.96 14.14 -19.10
C MET A 1 26.78 13.19 -17.92
N PRO A 2 26.66 13.67 -16.68
CA PRO A 2 26.31 12.82 -15.56
C PRO A 2 24.86 13.12 -15.12
N ALA A 3 23.93 12.20 -15.40
CA ALA A 3 22.65 12.15 -14.70
C ALA A 3 22.89 11.46 -13.36
N ALA A 4 23.56 12.16 -12.44
CA ALA A 4 23.58 11.78 -11.04
C ALA A 4 22.23 12.18 -10.44
N GLN A 5 21.35 11.19 -10.26
CA GLN A 5 20.22 11.28 -9.34
C GLN A 5 20.27 10.02 -8.45
N GLY A 6 21.21 10.02 -7.51
CA GLY A 6 20.87 9.56 -6.16
C GLY A 6 20.34 10.77 -5.36
N PRO A 7 19.73 10.62 -4.18
CA PRO A 7 19.48 9.39 -3.41
C PRO A 7 17.97 9.16 -3.17
N VAL A 8 17.52 7.92 -3.04
CA VAL A 8 16.20 7.66 -2.42
C VAL A 8 16.43 7.63 -0.91
N GLY A 9 16.53 8.82 -0.33
CA GLY A 9 16.49 8.98 1.12
C GLY A 9 15.05 8.91 1.62
N GLU A 10 14.80 8.09 2.64
CA GLU A 10 14.42 8.60 3.96
C GLU A 10 14.45 7.42 4.94
N GLU A 11 15.59 7.30 5.62
CA GLU A 11 15.65 6.69 6.94
C GLU A 11 14.94 7.65 7.89
N ARG A 12 13.78 7.26 8.45
CA ARG A 12 13.17 7.97 9.57
C ARG A 12 12.70 6.97 10.65
N GLU A 13 13.32 7.12 11.81
CA GLU A 13 12.97 6.55 13.10
C GLU A 13 11.48 6.69 13.44
N GLY A 14 10.92 5.63 14.04
CA GLY A 14 10.23 5.79 15.32
C GLY A 14 8.79 6.32 15.35
N ASN A 15 7.96 6.10 14.32
CA ASN A 15 6.52 6.17 14.51
C ASN A 15 5.86 4.95 13.86
N LYS A 16 4.90 4.34 14.55
CA LYS A 16 4.31 3.04 14.18
C LYS A 16 3.38 3.22 12.98
N VAL A 17 3.93 3.31 11.77
CA VAL A 17 3.15 3.48 10.54
C VAL A 17 2.59 2.13 10.11
N ALA A 18 1.28 1.94 10.27
CA ALA A 18 0.62 0.74 9.78
C ALA A 18 0.57 0.79 8.24
N THR A 19 1.07 -0.28 7.61
CA THR A 19 0.99 -0.45 6.16
C THR A 19 -0.07 -1.49 5.84
N LEU A 20 -0.48 -1.53 4.58
CA LEU A 20 -1.53 -2.44 4.12
C LEU A 20 -1.15 -3.91 4.30
N ARG A 21 0.15 -4.21 4.36
CA ARG A 21 0.71 -5.54 4.70
C ARG A 21 0.50 -5.95 6.16
N ASP A 22 0.40 -4.99 7.08
CA ASP A 22 0.26 -5.23 8.53
C ASP A 22 -1.21 -5.47 8.92
N ILE A 23 -2.14 -5.15 8.04
CA ILE A 23 -3.58 -5.31 8.29
C ILE A 23 -3.97 -6.79 8.24
N PRO A 24 -4.63 -7.32 9.29
CA PRO A 24 -5.09 -8.69 9.30
C PRO A 24 -6.22 -8.93 8.29
N VAL A 25 -6.30 -10.15 7.79
CA VAL A 25 -7.41 -10.60 6.93
C VAL A 25 -8.75 -10.42 7.64
N GLY A 26 -9.74 -9.91 6.92
CA GLY A 26 -11.06 -9.58 7.44
C GLY A 26 -11.17 -8.18 8.05
N SER A 27 -10.07 -7.43 8.17
CA SER A 27 -10.10 -6.05 8.69
C SER A 27 -10.18 -5.00 7.58
N SER A 28 -10.87 -3.91 7.89
CA SER A 28 -10.99 -2.74 7.02
C SER A 28 -10.03 -1.63 7.46
N CYS A 29 -9.42 -0.97 6.50
CA CYS A 29 -8.46 0.10 6.69
C CYS A 29 -8.70 1.22 5.68
N THR A 30 -8.16 2.40 5.98
CA THR A 30 -8.30 3.59 5.13
C THR A 30 -6.93 4.04 4.67
N VAL A 31 -6.74 4.25 3.37
CA VAL A 31 -5.47 4.74 2.82
C VAL A 31 -5.21 6.15 3.32
N LYS A 32 -4.12 6.34 4.07
CA LYS A 32 -3.75 7.63 4.65
C LYS A 32 -2.75 8.36 3.76
N SER A 33 -1.75 7.62 3.29
CA SER A 33 -0.66 8.13 2.48
C SER A 33 -0.01 7.01 1.66
N LEU A 34 0.78 7.38 0.66
CA LEU A 34 1.43 6.46 -0.27
C LEU A 34 2.93 6.78 -0.29
N THR A 35 3.73 5.93 0.33
CA THR A 35 5.19 6.01 0.41
C THR A 35 5.79 5.19 -0.72
N GLY A 36 5.96 5.80 -1.90
CA GLY A 36 6.53 5.09 -3.05
C GLY A 36 7.02 6.04 -4.14
N THR A 37 7.95 5.57 -4.96
CA THR A 37 8.46 6.32 -6.12
C THR A 37 7.29 6.67 -7.05
N GLY A 38 7.30 7.86 -7.67
CA GLY A 38 6.14 8.42 -8.39
C GLY A 38 5.44 7.49 -9.40
N ALA A 39 6.17 6.57 -10.02
CA ALA A 39 5.61 5.54 -10.90
C ALA A 39 4.68 4.55 -10.16
N VAL A 40 5.09 4.06 -8.99
CA VAL A 40 4.32 3.13 -8.16
C VAL A 40 3.06 3.80 -7.62
N LYS A 41 3.21 5.01 -7.08
CA LYS A 41 2.07 5.81 -6.58
C LYS A 41 1.01 6.03 -7.65
N ARG A 42 1.42 6.34 -8.88
CA ARG A 42 0.49 6.56 -9.99
C ARG A 42 -0.24 5.28 -10.38
N ARG A 43 0.44 4.13 -10.39
CA ARG A 43 -0.16 2.82 -10.65
C ARG A 43 -1.19 2.44 -9.59
N ILE A 44 -0.87 2.65 -8.32
CA ILE A 44 -1.77 2.38 -7.18
C ILE A 44 -3.02 3.27 -7.24
N MET A 45 -2.86 4.54 -7.60
CA MET A 45 -3.99 5.46 -7.85
C MET A 45 -4.86 5.00 -9.01
N ASP A 46 -4.26 4.52 -10.10
CA ASP A 46 -4.97 4.00 -11.28
C ASP A 46 -5.82 2.75 -10.93
N MET A 47 -5.31 1.92 -10.01
CA MET A 47 -6.02 0.75 -9.45
C MET A 47 -7.14 1.12 -8.45
N GLY A 48 -7.29 2.41 -8.09
CA GLY A 48 -8.33 2.90 -7.17
C GLY A 48 -7.94 2.99 -5.69
N LEU A 49 -6.68 2.70 -5.35
CA LEU A 49 -6.12 2.83 -4.00
C LEU A 49 -5.62 4.28 -3.77
N THR A 50 -6.58 5.20 -3.69
CA THR A 50 -6.32 6.63 -3.47
C THR A 50 -6.37 7.00 -1.99
N LYS A 51 -5.78 8.14 -1.58
CA LYS A 51 -5.94 8.67 -0.23
C LYS A 51 -7.44 8.79 0.16
N GLY A 52 -7.80 8.29 1.33
CA GLY A 52 -9.18 8.20 1.82
C GLY A 52 -9.98 7.01 1.26
N ALA A 53 -9.38 6.17 0.40
CA ALA A 53 -10.04 4.95 -0.06
C ALA A 53 -10.14 3.95 1.11
N LYS A 54 -11.33 3.40 1.29
CA LYS A 54 -11.55 2.26 2.18
C LYS A 54 -11.17 0.98 1.47
N VAL A 55 -10.37 0.19 2.16
CA VAL A 55 -9.80 -1.06 1.68
C VAL A 55 -10.03 -2.13 2.73
N THR A 56 -10.56 -3.27 2.35
CA THR A 56 -10.77 -4.39 3.27
C THR A 56 -9.88 -5.53 2.85
N VAL A 57 -9.06 -6.07 3.75
CA VAL A 57 -8.27 -7.25 3.42
C VAL A 57 -9.23 -8.44 3.38
N VAL A 58 -9.46 -9.00 2.19
CA VAL A 58 -10.36 -10.14 2.02
C VAL A 58 -9.60 -11.41 2.36
N LYS A 59 -8.47 -11.60 1.70
CA LYS A 59 -7.60 -12.77 1.84
C LYS A 59 -6.16 -12.39 1.55
N VAL A 60 -5.25 -13.23 2.04
CA VAL A 60 -3.86 -13.22 1.61
C VAL A 60 -3.58 -14.58 0.99
N ALA A 61 -2.86 -14.61 -0.12
CA ALA A 61 -2.44 -15.86 -0.75
C ALA A 61 -1.68 -16.76 0.25
N PRO A 62 -1.72 -18.09 0.08
CA PRO A 62 -1.12 -19.04 1.03
C PRO A 62 0.40 -18.86 1.21
N LEU A 63 1.09 -18.26 0.24
CA LEU A 63 2.52 -17.94 0.30
C LEU A 63 2.79 -16.52 0.83
N GLY A 64 1.77 -15.76 1.20
CA GLY A 64 1.87 -14.40 1.70
C GLY A 64 1.89 -13.30 0.63
N ASP A 65 1.81 -13.64 -0.66
CA ASP A 65 1.69 -12.72 -1.80
C ASP A 65 1.00 -13.43 -2.99
N PRO A 66 0.10 -12.75 -3.74
CA PRO A 66 -0.41 -11.38 -3.54
C PRO A 66 -1.49 -11.26 -2.44
N LEU A 67 -1.78 -10.03 -2.00
CA LEU A 67 -2.87 -9.73 -1.07
C LEU A 67 -4.15 -9.40 -1.84
N GLU A 68 -5.26 -10.03 -1.46
CA GLU A 68 -6.59 -9.74 -2.00
C GLU A 68 -7.33 -8.73 -1.12
N LEU A 69 -7.73 -7.64 -1.74
CA LEU A 69 -8.31 -6.48 -1.09
C LEU A 69 -9.65 -6.15 -1.72
N ASN A 70 -10.66 -5.81 -0.92
CA ASN A 70 -11.88 -5.21 -1.42
C ASN A 70 -11.76 -3.69 -1.38
N VAL A 71 -11.78 -3.06 -2.54
CA VAL A 71 -11.74 -1.60 -2.71
C VAL A 71 -13.04 -1.18 -3.38
N ARG A 72 -13.80 -0.26 -2.77
CA ARG A 72 -15.04 0.30 -3.36
C ARG A 72 -16.04 -0.76 -3.89
N GLY A 73 -16.06 -1.97 -3.33
CA GLY A 73 -16.97 -3.04 -3.73
C GLY A 73 -16.46 -3.98 -4.83
N TYR A 74 -15.19 -3.88 -5.23
CA TYR A 74 -14.54 -4.88 -6.09
C TYR A 74 -13.31 -5.47 -5.42
N GLU A 75 -12.97 -6.72 -5.77
CA GLU A 75 -11.73 -7.36 -5.34
C GLU A 75 -10.56 -6.95 -6.25
N LEU A 76 -9.48 -6.51 -5.61
CA LEU A 76 -8.22 -6.12 -6.20
C LEU A 76 -7.12 -6.93 -5.53
N SER A 77 -6.35 -7.66 -6.31
CA SER A 77 -5.12 -8.30 -5.86
C SER A 77 -3.93 -7.35 -6.04
N ILE A 78 -3.27 -6.98 -4.95
CA ILE A 78 -2.05 -6.15 -4.95
C ILE A 78 -0.85 -6.98 -4.52
N ARG A 79 0.33 -6.66 -5.06
CA ARG A 79 1.58 -7.26 -4.57
C ARG A 79 1.94 -6.72 -3.21
N LYS A 80 2.61 -7.55 -2.41
CA LYS A 80 3.14 -7.22 -1.10
C LYS A 80 4.11 -6.03 -1.14
N ASP A 81 4.96 -5.96 -2.18
CA ASP A 81 5.86 -4.82 -2.44
C ASP A 81 5.13 -3.49 -2.66
N GLU A 82 3.92 -3.53 -3.21
CA GLU A 82 3.10 -2.35 -3.41
C GLU A 82 2.33 -2.04 -2.11
N ALA A 83 1.82 -3.04 -1.40
CA ALA A 83 1.14 -2.91 -0.11
C ALA A 83 2.05 -2.33 1.01
N GLU A 84 3.35 -2.65 1.02
CA GLU A 84 4.34 -2.07 1.94
C GLU A 84 4.57 -0.57 1.72
N LYS A 85 4.24 -0.08 0.54
CA LYS A 85 4.35 1.33 0.14
C LYS A 85 3.06 2.10 0.38
N VAL A 86 2.00 1.44 0.87
CA VAL A 86 0.71 2.09 1.18
C VAL A 86 0.55 2.19 2.69
N GLU A 87 0.58 3.43 3.18
CA GLU A 87 0.27 3.73 4.58
C GLU A 87 -1.25 3.73 4.73
N VAL A 88 -1.72 2.95 5.69
CA VAL A 88 -3.14 2.80 5.98
C VAL A 88 -3.39 3.02 7.45
N GLU A 89 -4.61 3.39 7.77
CA GLU A 89 -5.10 3.50 9.14
C GLU A 89 -6.20 2.46 9.33
N PRO A 90 -6.02 1.47 10.23
CA PRO A 90 -7.10 0.56 10.58
C PRO A 90 -8.28 1.34 11.16
N ALA A 91 -9.49 0.96 10.76
CA ALA A 91 -10.74 1.55 11.27
C ALA A 91 -11.21 0.86 12.56
#